data_AF-A0A0P9ERM4-F1
#
_entry.id   AF-A0A0P9ERM4-F1
#
_cell.length_a   1.000
_cell.length_b   1.000
_cell.length_c   1.000
_cell.angle_alpha   90.00
_cell.angle_beta   90.00
_cell.angle_gamma   90.00
#
_symmetry.space_group_name_H-M   'P 1'
#
loop_
_entity.id
_entity.type
_entity.pdbx_description
1 polymer ?
#
loop_
_entity_poly.entity_id
_entity_poly.type
_entity_poly.pdbx_seq_one_letter_code
_entity_poly.pdbx_strand_id
1 'polypeptide(L)'
;MIMDINYGNDPCAYFNKLLNSDVNDIDRLIANMGIELCQFREKISDYLYSKLNNYMPNTVKLIGYDLCLEFLWKSGGLKNLVKYPASTLQILGAEKSFFKHMRTGSPSPKYGILFNYPGLSSLPVKKRGKIARIIANKMAITIKMDYFGRSGDVQSMRDYILEKMKN
;
A
#
# COMPACT_ATOMS: atom_id res chain seq x y z
N MET A 1 28.56 -1.84 -25.57
CA MET A 1 27.37 -2.70 -25.71
C MET A 1 26.53 -2.83 -24.44
N ILE A 2 27.05 -2.57 -23.22
CA ILE A 2 26.26 -2.61 -21.97
C ILE A 2 25.39 -1.34 -21.76
N MET A 3 25.75 -0.21 -22.39
CA MET A 3 25.10 1.08 -22.15
C MET A 3 23.75 1.29 -22.87
N ASP A 4 23.31 0.36 -23.73
CA ASP A 4 22.08 0.49 -24.53
C ASP A 4 20.97 -0.50 -24.12
N ILE A 5 21.12 -1.21 -23.00
CA ILE A 5 20.07 -2.11 -22.53
C ILE A 5 18.91 -1.26 -21.99
N ASN A 6 17.84 -1.13 -22.78
CA ASN A 6 16.60 -0.52 -22.31
C ASN A 6 15.80 -1.57 -21.50
N TYR A 7 15.79 -1.42 -20.18
CA TYR A 7 15.12 -2.33 -19.24
C TYR A 7 13.80 -1.79 -18.67
N GLY A 8 13.35 -0.62 -19.13
CA GLY A 8 12.12 -0.01 -18.62
C GLY A 8 12.15 0.16 -17.10
N ASN A 9 11.00 -0.06 -16.44
CA ASN A 9 10.86 0.09 -14.98
C ASN A 9 11.02 -1.22 -14.19
N ASP A 10 11.41 -2.33 -14.82
CA ASP A 10 11.62 -3.61 -14.11
C ASP A 10 13.12 -3.95 -13.99
N PRO A 11 13.72 -3.77 -12.80
CA PRO A 11 15.11 -4.14 -12.54
C PRO A 11 15.40 -5.62 -12.77
N CYS A 12 14.41 -6.51 -12.67
CA CYS A 12 14.62 -7.95 -12.84
C CYS A 12 14.73 -8.35 -14.32
N ALA A 13 14.02 -7.66 -15.20
CA ALA A 13 14.17 -7.81 -16.64
C ALA A 13 15.59 -7.42 -17.12
N TYR A 14 16.25 -6.47 -16.45
CA TYR A 14 17.64 -6.10 -16.75
C TYR A 14 18.59 -7.28 -16.59
N PHE A 15 18.59 -7.93 -15.42
CA PHE A 15 19.51 -9.03 -15.14
C PHE A 15 19.27 -10.25 -16.03
N ASN A 16 18.01 -10.53 -16.37
CA ASN A 16 17.68 -11.58 -17.34
C ASN A 16 18.21 -11.25 -18.75
N LYS A 17 18.14 -10.00 -19.21
CA LYS A 17 18.71 -9.60 -20.50
C LYS A 17 20.24 -9.60 -20.49
N LEU A 18 20.86 -9.21 -19.37
CA LEU A 18 22.30 -9.20 -19.20
C LEU A 18 22.87 -10.62 -19.28
N LEU A 19 22.20 -11.60 -18.69
CA LEU A 19 22.60 -13.02 -18.75
C LEU A 19 22.60 -13.59 -20.17
N ASN A 20 21.67 -13.15 -21.02
CA ASN A 20 21.46 -13.67 -22.38
C ASN A 20 22.31 -12.95 -23.45
N SER A 21 23.10 -11.94 -23.08
CA SER A 21 23.97 -11.19 -23.98
C SER A 21 25.38 -11.79 -24.04
N ASP A 22 26.15 -11.49 -25.08
CA ASP A 22 27.57 -11.87 -25.13
C ASP A 22 28.36 -10.99 -24.14
N VAL A 23 28.53 -11.49 -22.92
CA VAL A 23 29.08 -10.74 -21.78
C VAL A 23 30.22 -11.47 -21.09
N ASN A 24 31.14 -10.68 -20.51
CA ASN A 24 32.32 -11.16 -19.80
C ASN A 24 31.94 -11.91 -18.50
N ASP A 25 32.86 -12.70 -17.93
CA ASP A 25 32.59 -13.51 -16.73
C ASP A 25 32.07 -12.69 -15.54
N ILE A 26 32.54 -11.45 -15.38
CA ILE A 26 32.10 -10.53 -14.32
C ILE A 26 30.62 -10.16 -14.50
N ASP A 27 30.20 -9.86 -15.72
CA ASP A 27 28.83 -9.48 -16.03
C ASP A 27 27.86 -10.65 -15.81
N ARG A 28 28.31 -11.88 -16.11
CA ARG A 28 27.54 -13.10 -15.80
C ARG A 28 27.35 -13.28 -14.30
N LEU A 29 28.38 -13.02 -13.50
CA LEU A 29 28.31 -13.10 -12.04
C LEU A 29 27.34 -12.06 -11.47
N ILE A 30 27.37 -10.83 -11.99
CA ILE A 30 26.42 -9.76 -11.62
C ILE A 30 24.99 -10.15 -12.00
N ALA A 31 24.79 -10.67 -13.21
CA ALA A 31 23.46 -11.10 -13.69
C ALA A 31 22.86 -12.19 -12.80
N ASN A 32 23.64 -13.21 -12.46
CA ASN A 32 23.20 -14.31 -11.59
C ASN A 32 22.82 -13.81 -10.20
N MET A 33 23.67 -12.99 -9.56
CA MET A 33 23.37 -12.41 -8.25
C MET A 33 22.12 -11.52 -8.29
N GLY A 34 21.95 -10.74 -9.35
CA GLY A 34 20.77 -9.91 -9.56
C GLY A 34 19.48 -10.73 -9.69
N ILE A 35 19.52 -11.84 -10.44
CA ILE A 35 18.38 -12.76 -10.56
C ILE A 35 18.04 -13.40 -9.22
N GLU A 36 19.04 -13.85 -8.45
CA GLU A 36 18.82 -14.41 -7.11
C GLU A 36 18.15 -13.40 -6.17
N LEU A 37 18.59 -12.14 -6.18
CA LEU A 37 17.97 -11.06 -5.40
C LEU A 37 16.51 -10.79 -5.84
N CYS A 38 16.24 -10.86 -7.14
CA CYS A 38 14.88 -10.74 -7.68
C CYS A 38 13.96 -11.86 -7.21
N GLN A 39 14.43 -13.11 -7.28
CA GLN A 39 13.69 -14.27 -6.76
C GLN A 39 13.50 -14.17 -5.24
N PHE A 40 14.49 -13.67 -4.51
CA PHE A 40 14.39 -13.46 -3.07
C PHE A 40 13.35 -12.40 -2.71
N ARG A 41 13.27 -11.31 -3.49
CA ARG A 41 12.23 -10.27 -3.34
C ARG A 41 10.82 -10.83 -3.53
N GLU A 42 10.62 -11.71 -4.51
CA GLU A 42 9.34 -12.39 -4.74
C GLU A 42 8.97 -13.29 -3.55
N LYS A 43 9.90 -14.12 -3.08
CA LYS A 43 9.70 -14.96 -1.89
C LYS A 43 9.31 -14.15 -0.65
N ILE A 44 9.93 -12.98 -0.44
CA ILE A 44 9.55 -12.08 0.66
C ILE A 44 8.13 -11.55 0.47
N SER A 45 7.79 -11.12 -0.75
CA SER A 45 6.47 -10.58 -1.06
C SER A 45 5.37 -11.61 -0.80
N ASP A 46 5.57 -12.86 -1.22
CA ASP A 46 4.65 -13.97 -0.99
C ASP A 46 4.51 -14.31 0.49
N TYR A 47 5.62 -14.34 1.21
CA TYR A 47 5.63 -14.57 2.66
C TYR A 47 4.85 -13.49 3.41
N LEU A 48 5.06 -12.21 3.06
CA LEU A 48 4.35 -11.09 3.66
C LEU A 48 2.86 -11.11 3.30
N TYR A 49 2.50 -11.46 2.07
CA TYR A 49 1.12 -11.63 1.63
C TYR A 49 0.39 -12.70 2.44
N SER A 50 1.02 -13.87 2.61
CA SER A 50 0.50 -14.95 3.45
C SER A 50 0.30 -14.52 4.90
N LYS A 51 1.31 -13.88 5.50
CA LYS A 51 1.24 -13.42 6.90
C LYS A 51 0.17 -12.35 7.09
N LEU A 52 0.08 -11.38 6.20
CA LEU A 52 -0.87 -10.29 6.32
C LEU A 52 -2.31 -10.78 6.16
N ASN A 53 -2.57 -11.72 5.24
CA ASN A 53 -3.89 -12.36 5.12
C ASN A 53 -4.27 -13.20 6.33
N ASN A 54 -3.30 -13.79 7.03
CA ASN A 54 -3.57 -14.53 8.27
C ASN A 54 -3.94 -13.58 9.43
N TYR A 55 -3.16 -12.49 9.61
CA TYR A 55 -3.38 -11.57 10.74
C TYR A 55 -4.44 -10.49 10.50
N MET A 56 -4.63 -10.05 9.26
CA MET A 56 -5.52 -8.95 8.90
C MET A 56 -6.43 -9.25 7.69
N PRO A 57 -7.14 -10.40 7.67
CA PRO A 57 -7.96 -10.81 6.52
C PRO A 57 -9.06 -9.81 6.18
N ASN A 58 -9.69 -9.17 7.17
CA ASN A 58 -10.80 -8.24 6.93
C ASN A 58 -10.28 -6.95 6.29
N THR A 59 -9.19 -6.39 6.81
CA THR A 59 -8.62 -5.14 6.31
C THR A 59 -8.02 -5.32 4.92
N VAL A 60 -7.31 -6.42 4.66
CA VAL A 60 -6.80 -6.73 3.31
C VAL A 60 -7.94 -6.86 2.30
N LYS A 61 -9.05 -7.51 2.66
CA LYS A 61 -10.23 -7.60 1.79
C LYS A 61 -10.87 -6.22 1.50
N LEU A 62 -10.82 -5.30 2.46
CA LEU A 62 -11.37 -3.95 2.29
C LEU A 62 -10.51 -3.07 1.37
N ILE A 63 -9.22 -2.93 1.68
CA ILE A 63 -8.34 -1.92 1.06
C ILE A 63 -7.27 -2.47 0.13
N GLY A 64 -7.05 -3.78 0.12
CA GLY A 64 -5.98 -4.43 -0.62
C GLY A 64 -4.70 -4.60 0.19
N TYR A 65 -3.80 -5.44 -0.33
CA TYR A 65 -2.57 -5.83 0.34
C TYR A 65 -1.58 -4.67 0.51
N ASP A 66 -1.25 -3.97 -0.57
CA ASP A 66 -0.18 -2.95 -0.57
C ASP A 66 -0.47 -1.82 0.42
N LEU A 67 -1.72 -1.31 0.38
CA LEU A 67 -2.13 -0.24 1.27
C LEU A 67 -2.18 -0.72 2.72
N CYS A 68 -2.67 -1.94 2.97
CA CYS A 68 -2.70 -2.51 4.32
C CYS A 68 -1.30 -2.68 4.90
N LEU A 69 -0.34 -3.14 4.10
CA LEU A 69 1.06 -3.26 4.49
C LEU A 69 1.65 -1.87 4.83
N GLU A 70 1.36 -0.86 4.01
CA GLU A 70 1.83 0.52 4.24
C GLU A 70 1.29 1.09 5.56
N PHE A 71 0.01 0.86 5.87
CA PHE A 71 -0.60 1.22 7.16
C PHE A 71 0.07 0.52 8.34
N LEU A 72 0.33 -0.78 8.21
CA LEU A 72 0.96 -1.57 9.25
C LEU A 72 2.39 -1.10 9.51
N TRP A 73 3.15 -0.82 8.45
CA TRP A 73 4.51 -0.28 8.53
C TRP A 73 4.54 1.09 9.22
N LYS A 74 3.72 2.05 8.75
CA LYS A 74 3.69 3.41 9.31
C LYS A 74 3.20 3.48 10.74
N SER A 75 2.34 2.55 11.16
CA SER A 75 1.87 2.47 12.56
C SER A 75 2.87 1.80 13.50
N GLY A 76 3.89 1.12 12.97
CA GLY A 76 4.81 0.32 13.77
C GLY A 76 4.16 -0.95 14.34
N GLY A 77 3.14 -1.48 13.64
CA GLY A 77 2.49 -2.76 13.98
C GLY A 77 1.02 -2.65 14.37
N LEU A 78 0.34 -3.81 14.36
CA LEU A 78 -1.11 -3.91 14.48
C LEU A 78 -1.65 -3.38 15.82
N LYS A 79 -0.89 -3.59 16.92
CA LYS A 79 -1.24 -3.08 18.26
C LYS A 79 -1.33 -1.56 18.34
N ASN A 80 -0.54 -0.85 17.54
CA ASN A 80 -0.61 0.61 17.46
C ASN A 80 -1.71 1.04 16.50
N LEU A 81 -1.80 0.35 15.35
CA LEU A 81 -2.79 0.62 14.33
C LEU A 81 -4.24 0.57 14.87
N VAL A 82 -4.55 -0.42 15.71
CA VAL A 82 -5.90 -0.57 16.30
C VAL A 82 -6.29 0.58 17.22
N LYS A 83 -5.32 1.31 17.78
CA LYS A 83 -5.56 2.47 18.66
C LYS A 83 -5.86 3.74 17.86
N TYR A 84 -5.52 3.77 16.56
CA TYR A 84 -5.71 4.96 15.75
C TYR A 84 -7.20 5.20 15.49
N PRO A 85 -7.72 6.42 15.74
CA PRO A 85 -9.06 6.78 15.33
C PRO A 85 -9.13 6.93 13.81
N ALA A 86 -10.35 6.89 13.26
CA ALA A 86 -10.57 7.03 11.82
C ALA A 86 -10.01 8.36 11.26
N SER A 87 -10.02 9.44 12.03
CA SER A 87 -9.42 10.73 11.63
C SER A 87 -7.90 10.63 11.43
N THR A 88 -7.19 9.92 12.30
CA THR A 88 -5.74 9.66 12.15
C THR A 88 -5.48 8.75 10.96
N LEU A 89 -6.25 7.67 10.82
CA LEU A 89 -6.15 6.77 9.67
C LEU A 89 -6.39 7.49 8.34
N GLN A 90 -7.27 8.49 8.32
CA GLN A 90 -7.56 9.28 7.13
C GLN A 90 -6.32 10.05 6.63
N ILE A 91 -5.57 10.66 7.54
CA ILE A 91 -4.45 11.56 7.23
C ILE A 91 -3.07 10.92 7.42
N LEU A 92 -2.98 9.63 7.75
CA LEU A 92 -1.72 8.94 7.97
C LEU A 92 -0.83 9.05 6.73
N GLY A 93 0.44 9.45 6.88
CA GLY A 93 1.36 9.79 5.79
C GLY A 93 1.29 11.23 5.27
N ALA A 94 0.36 12.06 5.77
CA ALA A 94 0.30 13.49 5.49
C ALA A 94 0.68 14.34 6.72
N GLU A 95 1.49 13.80 7.63
CA GLU A 95 1.85 14.40 8.92
C GLU A 95 2.47 15.79 8.74
N LYS A 96 3.36 15.95 7.76
CA LYS A 96 4.02 17.24 7.47
C LYS A 96 3.00 18.33 7.15
N SER A 97 2.02 18.04 6.29
CA SER A 97 0.95 18.97 5.91
C SER A 97 -0.02 19.21 7.06
N PHE A 98 -0.30 18.17 7.85
CA PHE A 98 -1.15 18.27 9.03
C PHE A 98 -0.54 19.15 10.12
N PHE A 99 0.73 18.95 10.46
CA PHE A 99 1.44 19.79 11.43
C PHE A 99 1.63 21.22 10.93
N LYS A 100 1.78 21.42 9.61
CA LYS A 100 1.76 22.77 9.01
C LYS A 100 0.40 23.45 9.20
N HIS A 101 -0.71 22.73 9.00
CA HIS A 101 -2.06 23.25 9.29
C HIS A 101 -2.19 23.68 10.74
N MET A 102 -1.75 22.84 11.69
CA MET A 102 -1.82 23.17 13.12
C MET A 102 -0.99 24.41 13.49
N ARG A 103 0.18 24.61 12.86
CA ARG A 103 1.08 25.73 13.18
C ARG A 103 0.67 27.05 12.53
N THR A 104 0.18 27.00 11.30
CA THR A 104 -0.01 28.21 10.47
C THR A 104 -1.44 28.44 10.03
N GLY A 105 -2.39 27.57 10.39
CA GLY A 105 -3.77 27.62 9.91
C GLY A 105 -3.93 27.31 8.41
N SER A 106 -2.88 26.83 7.73
CA SER A 106 -2.94 26.45 6.30
C SER A 106 -3.95 25.32 6.07
N PRO A 107 -4.56 25.12 4.88
CA PRO A 107 -5.60 24.11 4.70
C PRO A 107 -5.19 22.70 5.15
N SER A 108 -6.03 22.05 5.96
CA SER A 108 -5.78 20.69 6.48
C SER A 108 -5.76 19.65 5.35
N PRO A 109 -4.86 18.65 5.39
CA PRO A 109 -4.86 17.57 4.42
C PRO A 109 -6.14 16.73 4.53
N LYS A 110 -6.71 16.37 3.37
CA LYS A 110 -7.96 15.58 3.30
C LYS A 110 -7.73 14.08 3.37
N TYR A 111 -6.52 13.63 3.02
CA TYR A 111 -6.11 12.23 2.98
C TYR A 111 -4.59 12.16 3.00
N GLY A 112 -4.03 11.07 3.51
CA GLY A 112 -2.62 10.73 3.37
C GLY A 112 -2.43 9.56 2.41
N ILE A 113 -1.85 8.46 2.87
CA ILE A 113 -1.60 7.26 2.06
C ILE A 113 -2.87 6.63 1.49
N LEU A 114 -4.04 6.91 2.08
CA LEU A 114 -5.34 6.50 1.53
C LEU A 114 -5.54 6.95 0.08
N PHE A 115 -4.84 7.99 -0.39
CA PHE A 115 -4.88 8.43 -1.79
C PHE A 115 -4.56 7.29 -2.78
N ASN A 116 -3.73 6.33 -2.37
CA ASN A 116 -3.34 5.16 -3.16
C ASN A 116 -4.45 4.10 -3.25
N TYR A 117 -5.59 4.27 -2.56
CA TYR A 117 -6.72 3.36 -2.69
C TYR A 117 -7.23 3.30 -4.14
N PRO A 118 -7.50 2.10 -4.69
CA PRO A 118 -7.93 1.95 -6.08
C PRO A 118 -9.14 2.82 -6.43
N GLY A 119 -8.98 3.67 -7.44
CA GLY A 119 -10.02 4.57 -7.94
C GLY A 119 -10.16 5.90 -7.20
N LEU A 120 -9.53 6.11 -6.03
CA LEU A 120 -9.66 7.38 -5.31
C LEU A 120 -8.96 8.53 -6.05
N SER A 121 -7.81 8.27 -6.67
CA SER A 121 -7.05 9.25 -7.46
C SER A 121 -7.82 9.72 -8.69
N SER A 122 -8.62 8.84 -9.32
CA SER A 122 -9.44 9.13 -10.49
C SER A 122 -10.68 9.99 -10.19
N LEU A 123 -11.10 10.08 -8.91
CA LEU A 123 -12.29 10.85 -8.55
C LEU A 123 -12.07 12.36 -8.62
N PRO A 124 -13.15 13.16 -8.81
CA PRO A 124 -13.09 14.62 -8.69
C PRO A 124 -12.59 15.07 -7.31
N VAL A 125 -11.77 16.12 -7.27
CA VAL A 125 -11.13 16.65 -6.04
C VAL A 125 -12.13 16.93 -4.91
N LYS A 126 -13.33 17.38 -5.25
CA LYS A 126 -14.41 17.65 -4.28
C LYS A 126 -14.89 16.36 -3.56
N LYS A 127 -14.92 15.22 -4.26
CA LYS A 127 -15.39 13.93 -3.71
C LYS A 127 -14.33 13.17 -2.94
N ARG A 128 -13.04 13.31 -3.30
CA ARG A 128 -11.93 12.55 -2.70
C ARG A 128 -11.91 12.58 -1.17
N GLY A 129 -12.09 13.75 -0.56
CA GLY A 129 -12.08 13.88 0.90
C GLY A 129 -13.25 13.16 1.58
N LYS A 130 -14.44 13.18 0.97
CA LYS A 130 -15.62 12.47 1.48
C LYS A 130 -15.41 10.95 1.43
N ILE A 131 -14.89 10.45 0.31
CA ILE A 131 -14.61 9.02 0.13
C ILE A 131 -13.48 8.55 1.05
N ALA A 132 -12.38 9.30 1.15
CA ALA A 132 -11.28 8.97 2.08
C ALA A 132 -11.77 8.84 3.53
N ARG A 133 -12.69 9.73 3.96
CA ARG A 133 -13.31 9.64 5.29
C ARG A 133 -14.17 8.37 5.46
N ILE A 134 -14.94 8.00 4.46
CA ILE A 134 -15.74 6.77 4.47
C ILE A 134 -14.83 5.55 4.58
N ILE A 135 -13.78 5.48 3.76
CA ILE A 135 -12.80 4.40 3.77
C ILE A 135 -12.15 4.30 5.15
N ALA A 136 -11.66 5.42 5.69
CA ALA A 136 -11.01 5.44 7.01
C ALA A 136 -11.95 4.95 8.14
N ASN A 137 -13.23 5.31 8.09
CA ASN A 137 -14.23 4.84 9.04
C ASN A 137 -14.46 3.32 8.95
N LYS A 138 -14.61 2.78 7.74
CA LYS A 138 -14.77 1.32 7.54
C LYS A 138 -13.51 0.56 7.92
N MET A 139 -12.35 1.12 7.59
CA MET A 139 -11.05 0.55 7.91
C MET A 139 -10.80 0.51 9.43
N ALA A 140 -11.21 1.53 10.18
CA ALA A 140 -11.14 1.52 11.64
C ALA A 140 -11.94 0.36 12.27
N ILE A 141 -13.04 -0.04 11.62
CA ILE A 141 -13.86 -1.18 12.05
C ILE A 141 -13.15 -2.49 11.69
N THR A 142 -12.67 -2.66 10.45
CA THR A 142 -12.01 -3.90 10.02
C THR A 142 -10.70 -4.15 10.76
N ILE A 143 -9.90 -3.12 11.06
CA ILE A 143 -8.67 -3.25 11.83
C ILE A 143 -8.96 -3.79 13.23
N LYS A 144 -10.04 -3.29 13.87
CA LYS A 144 -10.47 -3.79 15.17
C LYS A 144 -10.98 -5.23 15.08
N MET A 145 -11.75 -5.55 14.04
CA MET A 145 -12.20 -6.92 13.79
C MET A 145 -11.02 -7.89 13.67
N ASP A 146 -10.01 -7.53 12.88
CA ASP A 146 -8.78 -8.31 12.71
C ASP A 146 -8.03 -8.47 14.04
N TYR A 147 -7.84 -7.39 14.80
CA TYR A 147 -7.14 -7.43 16.09
C TYR A 147 -7.84 -8.31 17.13
N PHE A 148 -9.18 -8.30 17.14
CA PHE A 148 -9.99 -9.10 18.07
C PHE A 148 -10.38 -10.48 17.50
N GLY A 149 -9.88 -10.86 16.32
CA GLY A 149 -10.16 -12.17 15.70
C GLY A 149 -11.63 -12.37 15.29
N ARG A 150 -12.35 -11.30 14.96
CA ARG A 150 -13.76 -11.36 14.54
C ARG A 150 -13.87 -11.30 13.01
N SER A 151 -14.75 -12.12 12.46
CA SER A 151 -15.17 -12.02 11.06
C SER A 151 -16.43 -11.18 10.96
N GLY A 152 -16.62 -10.53 9.82
CA GLY A 152 -17.87 -9.82 9.53
C GLY A 152 -18.00 -9.51 8.05
N ASP A 153 -19.09 -8.84 7.71
CA ASP A 153 -19.42 -8.59 6.31
C ASP A 153 -18.62 -7.41 5.74
N VAL A 154 -17.37 -7.69 5.37
CA VAL A 154 -16.47 -6.74 4.70
C VAL A 154 -16.92 -6.47 3.26
N GLN A 155 -17.62 -7.42 2.64
CA GLN A 155 -18.02 -7.29 1.24
C GLN A 155 -19.03 -6.15 1.09
N SER A 156 -20.07 -6.11 1.92
CA SER A 156 -21.02 -4.99 1.89
C SER A 156 -20.37 -3.64 2.21
N MET A 157 -19.35 -3.62 3.09
CA MET A 157 -18.58 -2.39 3.35
C MET A 157 -17.84 -1.91 2.10
N ARG A 158 -17.24 -2.83 1.33
CA ARG A 158 -16.56 -2.53 0.07
C ARG A 158 -17.54 -2.06 -0.99
N ASP A 159 -18.67 -2.74 -1.13
CA ASP A 159 -19.71 -2.40 -2.10
C ASP A 159 -20.30 -1.00 -1.81
N TYR A 160 -20.51 -0.68 -0.53
CA TYR A 160 -20.92 0.66 -0.10
C TYR A 160 -19.89 1.73 -0.49
N ILE A 161 -18.58 1.47 -0.35
CA ILE A 161 -17.54 2.41 -0.79
C ILE A 161 -17.64 2.61 -2.30
N LEU A 162 -17.73 1.53 -3.08
CA LEU A 162 -17.79 1.59 -4.55
C LEU A 162 -19.03 2.33 -5.04
N GLU A 163 -20.19 2.12 -4.41
CA GLU A 163 -21.43 2.84 -4.71
C GLU A 163 -21.25 4.35 -4.47
N LYS A 164 -20.64 4.75 -3.35
CA LYS A 164 -20.39 6.17 -3.05
C LYS A 164 -19.31 6.79 -3.93
N MET A 165 -18.42 6.01 -4.53
CA MET A 165 -17.45 6.51 -5.52
C MET A 165 -18.12 6.85 -6.86
N LYS A 166 -19.15 6.10 -7.25
CA LYS A 166 -19.92 6.33 -8.49
C LYS A 166 -20.84 7.55 -8.38
N ASN A 167 -21.54 7.68 -7.24
CA ASN A 167 -22.47 8.78 -6.94
C ASN A 167 -21.76 10.12 -6.70
#